data_AF-A0A956GS38-F1
#
_entry.id   AF-A0A956GS38-F1
#
_cell.length_a   1.000
_cell.length_b   1.000
_cell.length_c   1.000
_cell.angle_alpha   90.00
_cell.angle_beta   90.00
_cell.angle_gamma   90.00
#
_symmetry.space_group_name_H-M   'P 1'
#
loop_
_entity.id
_entity.type
_entity.pdbx_description
1 polymer ?
#
loop_
_entity_poly.entity_id
_entity_poly.type
_entity_poly.pdbx_seq_one_letter_code
_entity_poly.pdbx_strand_id
1 'polypeptide(L)'
;PTLPAAARAPRARALILPTCVLGAALAAGCGDDPPPVDGEVLSCDAPTTTTYRVTAVELPVDTTEVRDIGVDLDGDGRVDNATGSIFATVLDVYADRPLLQQWQAQLAPRLAGRMDWSIRIDRCPDDGAHAWLIDGRDPGVVAAMSPATGTFDAAGLTVDGGDAIVPIGALADFTGGADDGWHPASHASLALEVDGDLTMSGLVAAAIGPGYELPIAEAFAGFVQDLYDNGETAWGQDVDTDGDGQITVDEMLADQVFQIMMTPDLDLDDDGTDESLSLGATLHVTRVAP
;
A
#
# COMPACT_ATOMS: atom_id res chain seq x y z
N PRO A 1 -70.18 -8.04 -5.03
CA PRO A 1 -69.32 -9.23 -4.81
C PRO A 1 -68.20 -8.88 -3.82
N THR A 2 -68.54 -9.00 -2.54
CA THR A 2 -67.73 -8.73 -1.36
C THR A 2 -67.06 -10.01 -0.90
N LEU A 3 -65.73 -10.03 -0.76
CA LEU A 3 -64.98 -11.09 -0.09
C LEU A 3 -64.76 -10.74 1.40
N PRO A 4 -64.70 -11.75 2.30
CA PRO A 4 -64.93 -11.58 3.74
C PRO A 4 -63.66 -11.33 4.56
N ALA A 5 -63.89 -10.93 5.81
CA ALA A 5 -62.91 -10.56 6.82
C ALA A 5 -62.40 -11.72 7.69
N ALA A 6 -61.17 -11.49 8.18
CA ALA A 6 -60.58 -11.87 9.48
C ALA A 6 -60.05 -13.29 9.75
N ALA A 7 -58.75 -13.37 10.10
CA ALA A 7 -58.26 -14.19 11.21
C ALA A 7 -56.86 -13.76 11.72
N ARG A 8 -56.88 -13.10 12.89
CA ARG A 8 -55.94 -13.06 14.04
C ARG A 8 -54.44 -13.42 13.88
N ALA A 9 -53.64 -12.51 14.43
CA ALA A 9 -52.23 -12.65 14.80
C ALA A 9 -51.93 -13.72 15.85
N PRO A 10 -50.75 -14.37 15.80
CA PRO A 10 -50.15 -15.07 16.93
C PRO A 10 -49.24 -14.15 17.76
N ARG A 11 -49.35 -14.30 19.09
CA ARG A 11 -48.56 -13.64 20.14
C ARG A 11 -47.10 -14.11 20.10
N ALA A 12 -46.15 -13.20 19.88
CA ALA A 12 -44.75 -13.45 20.18
C ALA A 12 -44.54 -13.34 21.71
N ARG A 13 -44.04 -14.41 22.30
CA ARG A 13 -43.64 -14.49 23.71
C ARG A 13 -42.28 -13.84 23.88
N ALA A 14 -42.19 -12.87 24.78
CA ALA A 14 -40.93 -12.40 25.31
C ALA A 14 -40.26 -13.56 26.09
N LEU A 15 -39.08 -13.98 25.63
CA LEU A 15 -38.22 -14.89 26.35
C LEU A 15 -37.16 -14.03 27.05
N ILE A 16 -37.35 -13.84 28.35
CA ILE A 16 -36.34 -13.31 29.27
C ILE A 16 -35.50 -14.51 29.70
N LEU A 17 -34.21 -14.52 29.35
CA LEU A 17 -33.22 -15.43 29.92
C LEU A 17 -32.19 -14.61 30.73
N PRO A 18 -31.82 -15.07 31.94
CA PRO A 18 -30.94 -14.34 32.85
C PRO A 18 -29.45 -14.60 32.55
N THR A 19 -28.73 -13.49 32.52
CA THR A 19 -27.38 -13.19 33.05
C THR A 19 -26.44 -14.34 33.48
N CYS A 20 -25.27 -14.34 32.80
CA CYS A 20 -23.90 -14.61 33.29
C CYS A 20 -23.40 -16.05 33.51
N VAL A 21 -22.35 -16.40 32.75
CA VAL A 21 -20.96 -16.70 33.19
C VAL A 21 -20.31 -17.80 32.31
N LEU A 22 -19.10 -17.52 31.80
CA LEU A 22 -18.08 -18.41 31.21
C LEU A 22 -18.36 -18.96 29.78
N GLY A 23 -17.47 -18.82 28.79
CA GLY A 23 -16.10 -18.32 28.83
C GLY A 23 -15.43 -18.18 27.45
N ALA A 24 -14.35 -17.39 27.47
CA ALA A 24 -13.13 -17.46 26.67
C ALA A 24 -13.20 -17.99 25.22
N ALA A 25 -13.01 -17.07 24.26
CA ALA A 25 -12.02 -17.15 23.15
C ALA A 25 -12.43 -16.22 21.99
N LEU A 26 -12.40 -14.91 22.22
CA LEU A 26 -12.27 -13.92 21.16
C LEU A 26 -11.31 -12.85 21.69
N ALA A 27 -10.06 -13.27 21.81
CA ALA A 27 -8.94 -12.37 22.04
C ALA A 27 -8.12 -12.37 20.75
N ALA A 28 -7.77 -11.15 20.32
CA ALA A 28 -6.65 -10.83 19.45
C ALA A 28 -6.69 -11.42 18.02
N GLY A 29 -7.40 -10.70 17.13
CA GLY A 29 -6.73 -10.26 15.91
C GLY A 29 -6.07 -8.91 16.20
N CYS A 30 -5.16 -8.88 17.17
CA CYS A 30 -4.17 -7.82 17.18
C CYS A 30 -3.26 -8.20 16.02
N GLY A 31 -3.24 -7.40 14.95
CA GLY A 31 -2.07 -7.41 14.08
C GLY A 31 -0.88 -7.27 15.01
N ASP A 32 0.04 -8.22 14.96
CA ASP A 32 1.29 -8.09 15.68
C ASP A 32 1.88 -6.76 15.23
N ASP A 33 1.94 -5.78 16.15
CA ASP A 33 2.65 -4.54 15.89
C ASP A 33 4.02 -4.97 15.35
N PRO A 34 4.43 -4.52 14.15
CA PRO A 34 5.70 -4.93 13.59
C PRO A 34 6.76 -4.70 14.67
N PRO A 35 7.64 -5.68 14.92
CA PRO A 35 8.63 -5.55 15.98
C PRO A 35 9.35 -4.22 15.80
N PRO A 36 9.57 -3.43 16.87
CA PRO A 36 10.29 -2.19 16.73
C PRO A 36 11.60 -2.51 16.03
N VAL A 37 11.80 -1.90 14.86
CA VAL A 37 13.08 -1.95 14.17
C VAL A 37 14.06 -1.36 15.18
N ASP A 38 14.94 -2.18 15.74
CA ASP A 38 15.98 -1.72 16.66
C ASP A 38 16.76 -0.67 15.89
N GLY A 39 16.42 0.60 16.11
CA GLY A 39 16.89 1.69 15.28
C GLY A 39 18.40 1.70 15.33
N GLU A 40 19.04 1.21 14.26
CA GLU A 40 20.48 1.32 14.13
C GLU A 40 20.81 2.79 14.22
N VAL A 41 21.46 3.15 15.32
CA VAL A 41 21.96 4.49 15.53
C VAL A 41 23.04 4.68 14.47
N LEU A 42 22.80 5.59 13.52
CA LEU A 42 23.81 6.03 12.57
C LEU A 42 25.16 6.20 13.27
N SER A 43 26.21 5.59 12.71
CA SER A 43 27.54 5.65 13.30
C SER A 43 28.22 7.01 13.17
N CYS A 44 27.62 7.97 12.44
CA CYS A 44 28.29 9.23 12.12
C CYS A 44 28.08 10.28 13.23
N ASP A 45 29.18 10.92 13.64
CA ASP A 45 29.17 12.00 14.64
C ASP A 45 28.57 13.28 14.02
N ALA A 46 27.34 13.62 14.44
CA ALA A 46 26.60 14.84 14.08
C ALA A 46 26.16 14.96 12.59
N PRO A 47 25.22 14.12 12.13
CA PRO A 47 24.63 14.28 10.80
C PRO A 47 23.95 15.64 10.61
N THR A 48 23.98 16.17 9.38
CA THR A 48 23.04 17.22 8.99
C THR A 48 21.73 16.58 8.55
N THR A 49 20.72 16.67 9.42
CA THR A 49 19.38 16.12 9.17
C THR A 49 18.50 17.12 8.42
N THR A 50 17.81 16.64 7.39
CA THR A 50 16.72 17.36 6.72
C THR A 50 15.53 16.43 6.54
N THR A 51 14.34 16.87 6.91
CA THR A 51 13.10 16.12 6.72
C THR A 51 12.29 16.72 5.59
N TYR A 52 11.72 15.87 4.75
CA TYR A 52 10.80 16.23 3.66
C TYR A 52 9.48 15.51 3.91
N ARG A 53 8.36 16.22 3.79
CA ARG A 53 7.03 15.60 3.81
C ARG A 53 6.68 15.16 2.40
N VAL A 54 6.16 13.95 2.24
CA VAL A 54 5.55 13.51 0.98
C VAL A 54 4.22 14.25 0.80
N THR A 55 4.08 14.90 -0.33
CA THR A 55 2.95 15.77 -0.68
C THR A 55 2.09 15.20 -1.80
N ALA A 56 2.64 14.31 -2.62
CA ALA A 56 1.89 13.50 -3.56
C ALA A 56 2.65 12.20 -3.87
N VAL A 57 1.89 11.18 -4.26
CA VAL A 57 2.38 9.89 -4.76
C VAL A 57 1.64 9.63 -6.08
N GLU A 58 2.39 9.28 -7.12
CA GLU A 58 1.87 8.97 -8.44
C GLU A 58 2.20 7.52 -8.76
N LEU A 59 1.16 6.72 -8.99
CA LEU A 59 1.25 5.34 -9.46
C LEU A 59 1.23 5.35 -11.00
N PRO A 60 1.92 4.41 -11.67
CA PRO A 60 1.90 4.34 -13.12
C PRO A 60 0.48 4.05 -13.63
N VAL A 61 0.02 4.80 -14.63
CA VAL A 61 -1.31 4.62 -15.22
C VAL A 61 -1.32 3.87 -16.54
N ASP A 62 -0.15 3.66 -17.14
CA ASP A 62 0.01 2.88 -18.37
C ASP A 62 1.33 2.10 -18.40
N THR A 63 1.43 1.17 -19.36
CA THR A 63 2.61 0.29 -19.51
C THR A 63 3.93 1.02 -19.82
N THR A 64 3.88 2.24 -20.34
CA THR A 64 5.08 3.08 -20.56
C THR A 64 5.56 3.59 -19.21
N GLU A 65 4.66 4.18 -18.42
CA GLU A 65 4.99 4.69 -17.09
C GLU A 65 5.45 3.58 -16.14
N VAL A 66 4.87 2.38 -16.23
CA VAL A 66 5.33 1.22 -15.44
C VAL A 66 6.83 0.98 -15.64
N ARG A 67 7.32 1.08 -16.88
CA ARG A 67 8.74 0.89 -17.23
C ARG A 67 9.60 2.07 -16.83
N ASP A 68 9.06 3.29 -16.95
CA ASP A 68 9.81 4.51 -16.62
C ASP A 68 9.96 4.69 -15.10
N ILE A 69 9.03 4.14 -14.30
CA ILE A 69 8.99 4.25 -12.84
C ILE A 69 9.59 3.02 -12.13
N GLY A 70 9.68 1.87 -12.82
CA GLY A 70 10.25 0.67 -12.25
C GLY A 70 11.76 0.75 -12.03
N VAL A 71 12.26 -0.10 -11.13
CA VAL A 71 13.68 -0.18 -10.75
C VAL A 71 14.09 -1.66 -10.79
N ASP A 72 15.33 -1.93 -11.18
CA ASP A 72 15.97 -3.25 -11.08
C ASP A 72 16.38 -3.48 -9.62
N LEU A 73 15.52 -4.15 -8.84
CA LEU A 73 15.67 -4.33 -7.39
C LEU A 73 16.51 -5.56 -7.04
N ASP A 74 16.51 -6.59 -7.88
CA ASP A 74 17.30 -7.82 -7.68
C ASP A 74 18.62 -7.85 -8.49
N GLY A 75 18.80 -6.92 -9.44
CA GLY A 75 20.02 -6.78 -10.23
C GLY A 75 20.10 -7.74 -11.42
N ASP A 76 19.00 -8.36 -11.83
CA ASP A 76 18.96 -9.26 -12.99
C ASP A 76 19.02 -8.52 -14.35
N GLY A 77 18.93 -7.18 -14.34
CA GLY A 77 18.96 -6.32 -15.50
C GLY A 77 17.57 -6.05 -16.13
N ARG A 78 16.49 -6.47 -15.48
CA ARG A 78 15.10 -6.15 -15.83
C ARG A 78 14.59 -5.04 -14.91
N VAL A 79 13.41 -4.53 -15.27
CA VAL A 79 12.77 -3.46 -14.53
C VAL A 79 11.62 -4.08 -13.76
N ASP A 80 11.66 -3.91 -12.43
CA ASP A 80 10.69 -4.52 -11.54
C ASP A 80 9.63 -3.49 -11.16
N ASN A 81 8.39 -3.80 -11.55
CA ASN A 81 7.21 -3.03 -11.19
C ASN A 81 5.93 -3.84 -11.47
N ALA A 82 5.84 -5.09 -11.00
CA ALA A 82 4.65 -5.92 -11.13
C ALA A 82 3.42 -5.22 -10.56
N THR A 83 3.54 -4.61 -9.38
CA THR A 83 2.43 -3.85 -8.80
C THR A 83 1.97 -2.71 -9.72
N GLY A 84 2.91 -1.95 -10.28
CA GLY A 84 2.60 -0.92 -11.27
C GLY A 84 1.90 -1.48 -12.52
N SER A 85 2.31 -2.65 -12.99
CA SER A 85 1.69 -3.34 -14.13
C SER A 85 0.23 -3.70 -13.85
N ILE A 86 -0.08 -4.13 -12.62
CA ILE A 86 -1.44 -4.40 -12.17
C ILE A 86 -2.28 -3.13 -12.19
N PHE A 87 -1.77 -2.05 -11.58
CA PHE A 87 -2.44 -0.75 -11.57
C PHE A 87 -2.73 -0.27 -12.99
N ALA A 88 -1.72 -0.22 -13.85
CA ALA A 88 -1.88 0.18 -15.25
C ALA A 88 -2.93 -0.68 -15.98
N THR A 89 -2.95 -2.00 -15.74
CA THR A 89 -3.91 -2.90 -16.38
C THR A 89 -5.34 -2.65 -15.90
N VAL A 90 -5.55 -2.54 -14.58
CA VAL A 90 -6.87 -2.20 -14.01
C VAL A 90 -7.31 -0.84 -14.54
N LEU A 91 -6.42 0.14 -14.56
CA LEU A 91 -6.73 1.49 -15.02
C LEU A 91 -7.08 1.51 -16.52
N ASP A 92 -6.39 0.74 -17.36
CA ASP A 92 -6.68 0.62 -18.79
C ASP A 92 -8.04 -0.07 -19.04
N VAL A 93 -8.28 -1.21 -18.40
CA VAL A 93 -9.52 -1.99 -18.58
C VAL A 93 -10.75 -1.20 -18.15
N TYR A 94 -10.62 -0.36 -17.12
CA TYR A 94 -11.72 0.44 -16.58
C TYR A 94 -11.62 1.94 -16.92
N ALA A 95 -10.75 2.36 -17.86
CA ALA A 95 -10.45 3.78 -18.17
C ALA A 95 -11.70 4.62 -18.50
N ASP A 96 -12.66 4.03 -19.21
CA ASP A 96 -13.91 4.68 -19.63
C ASP A 96 -14.98 4.69 -18.53
N ARG A 97 -14.70 4.12 -17.36
CA ARG A 97 -15.66 4.03 -16.26
C ARG A 97 -15.64 5.29 -15.39
N PRO A 98 -16.80 5.91 -15.12
CA PRO A 98 -16.87 7.11 -14.28
C PRO A 98 -16.26 6.92 -12.89
N LEU A 99 -16.41 5.72 -12.33
CA LEU A 99 -15.92 5.36 -11.02
C LEU A 99 -14.38 5.43 -10.95
N LEU A 100 -13.69 4.91 -11.97
CA LEU A 100 -12.23 4.96 -12.04
C LEU A 100 -11.69 6.38 -12.22
N GLN A 101 -12.34 7.19 -13.07
CA GLN A 101 -11.99 8.61 -13.24
C GLN A 101 -12.14 9.39 -11.94
N GLN A 102 -13.18 9.09 -11.17
CA GLN A 102 -13.38 9.67 -9.85
C GLN A 102 -12.27 9.26 -8.87
N TRP A 103 -11.83 8.00 -8.90
CA TRP A 103 -10.73 7.56 -8.04
C TRP A 103 -9.40 8.16 -8.41
N GLN A 104 -9.03 8.20 -9.69
CA GLN A 104 -7.79 8.86 -10.12
C GLN A 104 -7.75 10.32 -9.64
N ALA A 105 -8.88 11.02 -9.72
CA ALA A 105 -8.98 12.40 -9.22
C ALA A 105 -8.88 12.52 -7.68
N GLN A 106 -9.15 11.44 -6.94
CA GLN A 106 -9.11 11.41 -5.47
C GLN A 106 -7.84 10.79 -4.89
N LEU A 107 -7.10 10.00 -5.67
CA LEU A 107 -5.94 9.24 -5.21
C LEU A 107 -4.87 10.16 -4.61
N ALA A 108 -4.35 11.11 -5.38
CA ALA A 108 -3.30 12.02 -4.90
C ALA A 108 -3.74 12.84 -3.65
N PRO A 109 -4.92 13.48 -3.63
CA PRO A 109 -5.41 14.16 -2.42
C PRO A 109 -5.58 13.24 -1.20
N ARG A 110 -5.98 11.98 -1.39
CA ARG A 110 -6.17 11.02 -0.31
C ARG A 110 -4.85 10.52 0.23
N LEU A 111 -3.90 10.18 -0.65
CA LEU A 111 -2.54 9.82 -0.26
C LEU A 111 -1.92 10.99 0.52
N ALA A 112 -2.02 12.22 0.04
CA ALA A 112 -1.53 13.40 0.76
C ALA A 112 -2.19 13.66 2.13
N GLY A 113 -3.45 13.26 2.30
CA GLY A 113 -4.22 13.49 3.54
C GLY A 113 -4.17 12.36 4.57
N ARG A 114 -3.96 11.12 4.11
CA ARG A 114 -3.89 9.92 4.96
C ARG A 114 -2.46 9.47 5.23
N MET A 115 -1.58 9.60 4.24
CA MET A 115 -0.18 9.26 4.38
C MET A 115 0.56 10.49 4.91
N ASP A 116 0.65 10.62 6.23
CA ASP A 116 1.58 11.58 6.84
C ASP A 116 2.99 10.99 6.73
N TRP A 117 3.53 10.93 5.52
CA TRP A 117 4.84 10.35 5.25
C TRP A 117 5.90 11.41 5.28
N SER A 118 7.04 11.06 5.86
CA SER A 118 8.23 11.90 5.79
C SER A 118 9.44 11.11 5.33
N ILE A 119 10.26 11.72 4.50
CA ILE A 119 11.59 11.26 4.17
C ILE A 119 12.57 12.06 5.01
N ARG A 120 13.28 11.41 5.94
CA ARG A 120 14.44 12.01 6.60
C ARG A 120 15.66 11.72 5.74
N ILE A 121 16.52 12.71 5.57
CA ILE A 121 17.83 12.57 4.94
C ILE A 121 18.87 13.09 5.93
N ASP A 122 19.81 12.24 6.28
CA ASP A 122 20.93 12.57 7.17
C ASP A 122 22.19 12.50 6.34
N ARG A 123 22.91 13.62 6.31
CA ARG A 123 24.17 13.73 5.60
C ARG A 123 25.31 13.60 6.59
N CYS A 124 26.09 12.54 6.42
CA CYS A 124 27.27 12.23 7.19
C CYS A 124 28.50 12.68 6.38
N PRO A 125 29.45 13.45 6.97
CA PRO A 125 30.63 13.94 6.24
C PRO A 125 31.48 12.84 5.59
N ASP A 126 31.58 11.68 6.25
CA ASP A 126 32.45 10.58 5.83
C ASP A 126 31.67 9.38 5.25
N ASP A 127 30.38 9.23 5.56
CA ASP A 127 29.55 8.06 5.23
C ASP A 127 28.51 8.33 4.13
N GLY A 128 28.45 9.55 3.61
CA GLY A 128 27.53 9.93 2.53
C GLY A 128 26.15 10.36 3.02
N ALA A 129 25.11 10.03 2.25
CA ALA A 129 23.73 10.34 2.60
C ALA A 129 22.95 9.06 2.88
N HIS A 130 22.15 9.12 3.93
CA HIS A 130 21.22 8.07 4.33
C HIS A 130 19.82 8.65 4.29
N ALA A 131 18.85 7.85 3.83
CA ALA A 131 17.44 8.23 3.82
C ALA A 131 16.62 7.28 4.72
N TRP A 132 15.52 7.77 5.26
CA TRP A 132 14.53 6.99 5.99
C TRP A 132 13.15 7.38 5.53
N LEU A 133 12.30 6.39 5.29
CA LEU A 133 10.86 6.61 5.24
C LEU A 133 10.31 6.55 6.67
N ILE A 134 9.52 7.55 7.06
CA ILE A 134 9.02 7.71 8.42
C ILE A 134 7.50 7.85 8.36
N ASP A 135 6.79 7.07 9.17
CA ASP A 135 5.39 7.38 9.47
C ASP A 135 5.35 8.60 10.38
N GLY A 136 4.89 9.72 9.84
CA GLY A 136 4.73 10.98 10.56
C GLY A 136 3.71 10.92 11.70
N ARG A 137 2.84 9.90 11.75
CA ARG A 137 1.91 9.67 12.87
C ARG A 137 2.60 9.02 14.07
N ASP A 138 3.60 8.20 13.82
CA ASP A 138 4.47 7.64 14.85
C ASP A 138 5.94 7.75 14.44
N PRO A 139 6.58 8.91 14.72
CA PRO A 139 7.98 9.13 14.35
C PRO A 139 8.97 8.21 15.09
N GLY A 140 8.49 7.40 16.06
CA GLY A 140 9.25 6.33 16.69
C GLY A 140 9.33 5.05 15.85
N VAL A 141 8.38 4.84 14.93
CA VAL A 141 8.42 3.79 13.91
C VAL A 141 9.25 4.31 12.75
N VAL A 142 10.56 4.27 12.93
CA VAL A 142 11.50 4.48 11.84
C VAL A 142 11.53 3.18 11.05
N ALA A 143 10.84 3.17 9.91
CA ALA A 143 11.11 2.19 8.88
C ALA A 143 12.51 2.51 8.34
N ALA A 144 13.51 1.91 8.96
CA ALA A 144 14.87 2.12 8.53
C ALA A 144 15.05 1.44 7.18
N MET A 145 15.15 2.25 6.12
CA MET A 145 16.12 1.96 5.08
C MET A 145 17.46 1.86 5.81
N SER A 146 17.79 0.63 6.23
CA SER A 146 19.13 0.28 6.69
C SER A 146 20.09 0.95 5.72
N PRO A 147 21.11 1.66 6.23
CA PRO A 147 21.77 2.77 5.55
C PRO A 147 22.10 2.45 4.10
N ALA A 148 21.16 2.75 3.20
CA ALA A 148 21.40 2.65 1.80
C ALA A 148 22.37 3.77 1.46
N THR A 149 23.55 3.37 1.02
CA THR A 149 24.67 4.31 0.90
C THR A 149 24.47 5.04 -0.41
N GLY A 150 23.95 6.26 -0.28
CA GLY A 150 23.59 7.06 -1.43
C GLY A 150 24.59 8.16 -1.74
N THR A 151 24.51 8.68 -2.96
CA THR A 151 25.11 9.97 -3.29
C THR A 151 24.04 11.05 -3.17
N PHE A 152 24.33 12.11 -2.42
CA PHE A 152 23.57 13.35 -2.46
C PHE A 152 24.45 14.44 -3.05
N ASP A 153 24.07 14.98 -4.20
CA ASP A 153 24.79 16.06 -4.87
C ASP A 153 23.86 17.24 -5.22
N ALA A 154 24.28 18.08 -6.16
CA ALA A 154 23.47 19.20 -6.60
C ALA A 154 22.27 18.79 -7.48
N ALA A 155 22.30 17.58 -8.05
CA ALA A 155 21.23 17.06 -8.88
C ALA A 155 20.16 16.33 -8.04
N GLY A 156 20.53 15.68 -6.95
CA GLY A 156 19.56 14.91 -6.17
C GLY A 156 20.14 14.04 -5.06
N LEU A 157 19.29 13.12 -4.60
CA LEU A 157 19.59 11.98 -3.76
C LEU A 157 19.37 10.70 -4.57
N THR A 158 20.31 9.78 -4.54
CA THR A 158 20.05 8.38 -4.95
C THR A 158 20.53 7.48 -3.84
N VAL A 159 19.65 6.62 -3.35
CA VAL A 159 19.83 5.73 -2.20
C VAL A 159 19.26 4.38 -2.62
N ASP A 160 20.05 3.33 -2.51
CA ASP A 160 19.65 1.97 -2.90
C ASP A 160 19.97 0.96 -1.81
N GLY A 161 18.98 0.13 -1.47
CA GLY A 161 19.04 -0.92 -0.47
C GLY A 161 18.32 -0.64 0.85
N GLY A 162 18.45 -1.60 1.75
CA GLY A 162 17.90 -1.56 3.10
C GLY A 162 16.42 -1.90 3.18
N ASP A 163 15.97 -2.17 4.40
CA ASP A 163 14.58 -2.50 4.67
C ASP A 163 13.68 -1.25 4.57
N ALA A 164 12.39 -1.40 4.38
CA ALA A 164 11.47 -0.28 4.52
C ALA A 164 10.13 -0.79 5.08
N ILE A 165 9.23 0.13 5.34
CA ILE A 165 7.83 -0.18 5.61
C ILE A 165 7.02 0.70 4.67
N VAL A 166 6.21 0.08 3.84
CA VAL A 166 5.38 0.73 2.82
C VAL A 166 3.89 0.49 3.15
N PRO A 167 2.96 1.40 2.84
CA PRO A 167 1.58 1.39 3.29
C PRO A 167 0.75 0.71 2.21
N ILE A 168 1.10 -0.53 1.88
CA ILE A 168 0.62 -1.14 0.66
C ILE A 168 -0.91 -1.21 0.59
N GLY A 169 -1.56 -1.33 1.75
CA GLY A 169 -3.01 -1.19 1.89
C GLY A 169 -3.52 0.16 1.37
N ALA A 170 -2.97 1.28 1.84
CA ALA A 170 -3.38 2.59 1.37
C ALA A 170 -2.95 2.92 -0.08
N LEU A 171 -1.89 2.31 -0.61
CA LEU A 171 -1.56 2.41 -2.04
C LEU A 171 -2.57 1.63 -2.91
N ALA A 172 -3.05 0.49 -2.42
CA ALA A 172 -4.08 -0.33 -3.07
C ALA A 172 -5.52 0.15 -2.81
N ASP A 173 -5.72 1.05 -1.84
CA ASP A 173 -7.05 1.50 -1.38
C ASP A 173 -7.67 2.53 -2.32
N PHE A 174 -8.29 2.07 -3.40
CA PHE A 174 -8.99 2.97 -4.33
C PHE A 174 -10.19 3.68 -3.68
N THR A 175 -10.80 3.14 -2.62
CA THR A 175 -12.11 3.60 -2.10
C THR A 175 -12.04 4.44 -0.83
N GLY A 176 -10.99 4.30 -0.03
CA GLY A 176 -10.77 5.07 1.19
C GLY A 176 -11.17 4.34 2.45
N GLY A 177 -11.65 3.11 2.30
CA GLY A 177 -12.16 2.31 3.40
C GLY A 177 -11.12 1.44 4.07
N ALA A 178 -10.00 1.12 3.40
CA ALA A 178 -9.04 0.15 3.90
C ALA A 178 -8.17 0.74 5.03
N ASP A 179 -7.56 -0.13 5.84
CA ASP A 179 -6.44 0.27 6.69
C ASP A 179 -5.26 0.73 5.80
N ASP A 180 -4.38 1.57 6.34
CA ASP A 180 -3.19 1.99 5.59
C ASP A 180 -2.26 0.79 5.31
N GLY A 181 -2.32 -0.27 6.11
CA GLY A 181 -1.73 -1.57 5.77
C GLY A 181 -0.22 -1.49 5.61
N TRP A 182 0.48 -0.99 6.62
CA TRP A 182 1.93 -0.85 6.62
C TRP A 182 2.60 -2.22 6.65
N HIS A 183 3.43 -2.49 5.65
CA HIS A 183 4.05 -3.77 5.40
C HIS A 183 5.56 -3.63 5.27
N PRO A 184 6.36 -4.51 5.89
CA PRO A 184 7.79 -4.57 5.66
C PRO A 184 8.13 -4.81 4.19
N ALA A 185 9.18 -4.14 3.73
CA ALA A 185 9.86 -4.40 2.48
C ALA A 185 11.32 -4.74 2.80
N SER A 186 11.85 -5.80 2.21
CA SER A 186 13.22 -6.28 2.46
C SER A 186 14.28 -5.54 1.65
N HIS A 187 13.85 -4.81 0.62
CA HIS A 187 14.70 -3.94 -0.17
C HIS A 187 13.92 -2.72 -0.62
N ALA A 188 14.54 -1.55 -0.62
CA ALA A 188 13.95 -0.33 -1.13
C ALA A 188 14.98 0.53 -1.87
N SER A 189 14.52 1.26 -2.87
CA SER A 189 15.33 2.19 -3.65
C SER A 189 14.64 3.54 -3.71
N LEU A 190 15.41 4.62 -3.64
CA LEU A 190 14.93 5.99 -3.62
C LEU A 190 15.86 6.87 -4.47
N ALA A 191 15.31 7.44 -5.54
CA ALA A 191 15.97 8.42 -6.38
C ALA A 191 15.14 9.70 -6.41
N LEU A 192 15.61 10.77 -5.75
CA LEU A 192 14.95 12.07 -5.71
C LEU A 192 15.79 13.12 -6.43
N GLU A 193 15.18 13.85 -7.35
CA GLU A 193 15.78 14.99 -8.02
C GLU A 193 15.33 16.30 -7.37
N VAL A 194 16.24 17.28 -7.30
CA VAL A 194 15.91 18.60 -6.74
C VAL A 194 15.11 19.42 -7.75
N ASP A 195 13.88 19.78 -7.39
CA ASP A 195 13.00 20.68 -8.16
C ASP A 195 12.86 22.02 -7.43
N GLY A 196 13.96 22.76 -7.31
CA GLY A 196 14.02 24.05 -6.61
C GLY A 196 14.54 23.97 -5.16
N ASP A 197 14.41 25.05 -4.39
CA ASP A 197 15.11 25.19 -3.11
C ASP A 197 14.54 24.30 -1.98
N LEU A 198 13.29 23.86 -2.11
CA LEU A 198 12.53 23.17 -1.04
C LEU A 198 11.79 21.91 -1.50
N THR A 199 11.76 21.63 -2.78
CA THR A 199 10.95 20.57 -3.38
C THR A 199 11.84 19.57 -4.09
N MET A 200 11.49 18.30 -3.98
CA MET A 200 12.14 17.21 -4.71
C MET A 200 11.07 16.27 -5.24
N SER A 201 11.38 15.62 -6.36
CA SER A 201 10.51 14.60 -6.94
C SER A 201 11.35 13.44 -7.46
N GLY A 202 10.80 12.24 -7.45
CA GLY A 202 11.47 11.12 -8.11
C GLY A 202 10.92 9.77 -7.67
N LEU A 203 11.70 8.72 -7.90
CA LEU A 203 11.26 7.35 -7.82
C LEU A 203 11.46 6.79 -6.41
N VAL A 204 10.45 6.07 -5.94
CA VAL A 204 10.57 5.11 -4.84
C VAL A 204 10.23 3.73 -5.39
N ALA A 205 11.02 2.73 -5.02
CA ALA A 205 10.74 1.35 -5.31
C ALA A 205 10.95 0.48 -4.07
N ALA A 206 10.20 -0.61 -3.95
CA ALA A 206 10.26 -1.51 -2.82
C ALA A 206 9.97 -2.96 -3.23
N ALA A 207 10.70 -3.89 -2.61
CA ALA A 207 10.44 -5.32 -2.67
C ALA A 207 9.66 -5.74 -1.42
N ILE A 208 8.37 -6.04 -1.60
CA ILE A 208 7.48 -6.39 -0.50
C ILE A 208 7.52 -7.90 -0.29
N GLY A 209 8.01 -8.32 0.87
CA GLY A 209 8.07 -9.74 1.25
C GLY A 209 6.69 -10.34 1.56
N PRO A 210 6.61 -11.65 1.82
CA PRO A 210 5.35 -12.38 2.00
C PRO A 210 4.39 -11.77 3.03
N GLY A 211 3.08 -11.93 2.82
CA GLY A 211 2.04 -11.42 3.72
C GLY A 211 1.32 -10.16 3.21
N TYR A 212 1.72 -9.63 2.06
CA TYR A 212 1.10 -8.46 1.43
C TYR A 212 -0.31 -8.73 0.88
N GLU A 213 -0.67 -10.01 0.69
CA GLU A 213 -1.91 -10.40 0.03
C GLU A 213 -3.13 -9.92 0.80
N LEU A 214 -3.10 -10.01 2.13
CA LEU A 214 -4.20 -9.60 3.00
C LEU A 214 -4.48 -8.09 2.94
N PRO A 215 -3.52 -7.18 3.20
CA PRO A 215 -3.79 -5.74 3.14
C PRO A 215 -4.17 -5.27 1.73
N ILE A 216 -3.65 -5.90 0.66
CA ILE A 216 -4.09 -5.59 -0.70
C ILE A 216 -5.50 -6.13 -0.95
N ALA A 217 -5.83 -7.34 -0.51
CA ALA A 217 -7.17 -7.92 -0.68
C ALA A 217 -8.24 -7.11 0.05
N GLU A 218 -7.96 -6.63 1.27
CA GLU A 218 -8.83 -5.72 2.01
C GLU A 218 -9.11 -4.43 1.23
N ALA A 219 -8.07 -3.86 0.62
CA ALA A 219 -8.18 -2.65 -0.18
C ALA A 219 -8.97 -2.88 -1.49
N PHE A 220 -8.69 -3.99 -2.18
CA PHE A 220 -9.35 -4.33 -3.43
C PHE A 220 -10.80 -4.82 -3.25
N ALA A 221 -11.14 -5.50 -2.15
CA ALA A 221 -12.50 -5.98 -1.92
C ALA A 221 -13.52 -4.83 -1.94
N GLY A 222 -13.19 -3.69 -1.31
CA GLY A 222 -14.03 -2.49 -1.37
C GLY A 222 -14.15 -1.92 -2.79
N PHE A 223 -13.05 -1.92 -3.54
CA PHE A 223 -13.05 -1.51 -4.94
C PHE A 223 -13.98 -2.41 -5.80
N VAL A 224 -13.81 -3.73 -5.70
CA VAL A 224 -14.60 -4.69 -6.48
C VAL A 224 -16.07 -4.67 -6.06
N GLN A 225 -16.37 -4.44 -4.77
CA GLN A 225 -17.74 -4.19 -4.29
C GLN A 225 -18.34 -2.96 -4.97
N ASP A 226 -17.63 -1.84 -5.05
CA ASP A 226 -18.14 -0.64 -5.71
C ASP A 226 -18.41 -0.90 -7.21
N LEU A 227 -17.53 -1.65 -7.90
CA LEU A 227 -17.78 -2.06 -9.29
C LEU A 227 -19.06 -2.89 -9.40
N TYR A 228 -19.24 -3.86 -8.50
CA TYR A 228 -20.42 -4.72 -8.45
C TYR A 228 -21.71 -3.90 -8.26
N ASP A 229 -21.75 -3.05 -7.24
CA ASP A 229 -22.91 -2.22 -6.89
C ASP A 229 -23.30 -1.24 -8.00
N ASN A 230 -22.33 -0.76 -8.77
CA ASN A 230 -22.54 0.17 -9.89
C ASN A 230 -22.87 -0.54 -11.22
N GLY A 231 -22.96 -1.87 -11.23
CA GLY A 231 -23.28 -2.62 -12.45
C GLY A 231 -22.10 -2.78 -13.41
N GLU A 232 -20.87 -2.59 -12.93
CA GLU A 232 -19.62 -2.78 -13.67
C GLU A 232 -19.09 -4.20 -13.40
N THR A 233 -19.90 -5.19 -13.75
CA THR A 233 -20.02 -6.44 -12.99
C THR A 233 -19.10 -7.59 -13.36
N ALA A 234 -18.27 -7.52 -14.40
CA ALA A 234 -17.60 -8.72 -14.91
C ALA A 234 -16.68 -9.35 -13.85
N TRP A 235 -15.83 -8.55 -13.22
CA TRP A 235 -14.95 -9.06 -12.18
C TRP A 235 -15.69 -9.29 -10.85
N GLY A 236 -16.55 -8.36 -10.42
CA GLY A 236 -17.30 -8.53 -9.18
C GLY A 236 -18.19 -9.78 -9.16
N GLN A 237 -18.80 -10.17 -10.29
CA GLN A 237 -19.58 -11.41 -10.38
C GLN A 237 -18.71 -12.67 -10.32
N ASP A 238 -17.48 -12.60 -10.82
CA ASP A 238 -16.55 -13.73 -10.76
C ASP A 238 -15.99 -13.91 -9.34
N VAL A 239 -15.83 -12.81 -8.59
CA VAL A 239 -15.37 -12.83 -7.18
C VAL A 239 -16.49 -13.21 -6.19
N ASP A 240 -17.74 -12.78 -6.41
CA ASP A 240 -18.94 -13.13 -5.61
C ASP A 240 -19.31 -14.62 -5.79
N THR A 241 -18.48 -15.52 -5.24
CA THR A 241 -18.55 -16.96 -5.52
C THR A 241 -19.75 -17.63 -4.88
N ASP A 242 -20.23 -17.10 -3.75
CA ASP A 242 -21.42 -17.63 -3.08
C ASP A 242 -22.74 -16.95 -3.54
N GLY A 243 -22.63 -15.84 -4.25
CA GLY A 243 -23.73 -15.13 -4.90
C GLY A 243 -24.60 -14.35 -3.92
N ASP A 244 -24.07 -13.95 -2.76
CA ASP A 244 -24.78 -13.16 -1.76
C ASP A 244 -24.76 -11.64 -2.05
N GLY A 245 -23.92 -11.22 -3.01
CA GLY A 245 -23.77 -9.84 -3.46
C GLY A 245 -22.83 -9.00 -2.58
N GLN A 246 -22.05 -9.64 -1.71
CA GLN A 246 -21.00 -9.00 -0.93
C GLN A 246 -19.64 -9.59 -1.30
N ILE A 247 -18.71 -8.73 -1.68
CA ILE A 247 -17.33 -9.13 -1.95
C ILE A 247 -16.57 -9.18 -0.63
N THR A 248 -16.21 -10.38 -0.20
CA THR A 248 -15.40 -10.59 1.00
C THR A 248 -13.91 -10.67 0.69
N VAL A 249 -13.08 -10.46 1.71
CA VAL A 249 -11.62 -10.64 1.61
C VAL A 249 -11.26 -12.09 1.28
N ASP A 250 -11.97 -13.06 1.86
CA ASP A 250 -11.74 -14.48 1.59
C ASP A 250 -12.04 -14.84 0.13
N GLU A 251 -13.10 -14.27 -0.45
CA GLU A 251 -13.41 -14.43 -1.88
C GLU A 251 -12.37 -13.75 -2.77
N MET A 252 -11.92 -12.56 -2.40
CA MET A 252 -10.86 -11.86 -3.12
C MET A 252 -9.56 -12.67 -3.13
N LEU A 253 -9.15 -13.24 -1.99
CA LEU A 253 -7.98 -14.11 -1.88
C LEU A 253 -8.14 -15.43 -2.65
N ALA A 254 -9.37 -15.90 -2.84
CA ALA A 254 -9.69 -17.08 -3.62
C ALA A 254 -9.79 -16.82 -5.13
N ASP A 255 -9.94 -15.56 -5.56
CA ASP A 255 -10.08 -15.18 -6.95
C ASP A 255 -8.80 -15.44 -7.75
N GLN A 256 -8.96 -16.08 -8.91
CA GLN A 256 -7.83 -16.43 -9.76
C GLN A 256 -7.18 -15.19 -10.39
N VAL A 257 -7.97 -14.17 -10.73
CA VAL A 257 -7.42 -12.93 -11.31
C VAL A 257 -6.60 -12.22 -10.24
N PHE A 258 -7.10 -12.11 -9.01
CA PHE A 258 -6.35 -11.57 -7.88
C PHE A 258 -5.05 -12.32 -7.63
N GLN A 259 -5.07 -13.65 -7.55
CA GLN A 259 -3.87 -14.46 -7.33
C GLN A 259 -2.82 -14.26 -8.43
N ILE A 260 -3.24 -14.16 -9.70
CA ILE A 260 -2.31 -13.89 -10.81
C ILE A 260 -1.70 -12.49 -10.67
N MET A 261 -2.49 -11.49 -10.29
CA MET A 261 -1.98 -10.14 -10.05
C MET A 261 -0.99 -10.13 -8.88
N MET A 262 -1.29 -10.87 -7.81
CA MET A 262 -0.44 -10.95 -6.61
C MET A 262 0.73 -11.93 -6.75
N THR A 263 1.05 -12.40 -7.96
CA THR A 263 2.18 -13.31 -8.16
C THR A 263 3.49 -12.54 -7.91
N PRO A 264 4.37 -13.02 -7.01
CA PRO A 264 5.70 -12.45 -6.82
C PRO A 264 6.49 -12.37 -8.14
N ASP A 265 7.36 -11.38 -8.25
CA ASP A 265 8.18 -11.12 -9.43
C ASP A 265 9.66 -10.85 -9.12
N LEU A 266 10.06 -10.97 -7.86
CA LEU A 266 11.41 -10.69 -7.39
C LEU A 266 12.04 -11.89 -6.66
N ASP A 267 13.27 -12.23 -7.05
CA ASP A 267 14.15 -13.22 -6.43
C ASP A 267 15.35 -12.50 -5.80
N LEU A 268 15.17 -12.02 -4.56
CA LEU A 268 16.18 -11.21 -3.88
C LEU A 268 17.40 -12.01 -3.38
N ASP A 269 17.29 -13.34 -3.26
CA ASP A 269 18.37 -14.19 -2.74
C ASP A 269 19.02 -15.09 -3.81
N ASP A 270 18.62 -14.93 -5.08
CA ASP A 270 19.14 -15.63 -6.27
C ASP A 270 19.03 -17.16 -6.13
N ASP A 271 17.92 -17.63 -5.53
CA ASP A 271 17.64 -19.06 -5.35
C ASP A 271 16.87 -19.68 -6.54
N GLY A 272 16.38 -18.82 -7.45
CA GLY A 272 15.61 -19.14 -8.63
C GLY A 272 14.08 -19.09 -8.42
N THR A 273 13.61 -18.54 -7.30
CA THR A 273 12.20 -18.44 -6.94
C THR A 273 11.80 -16.99 -6.66
N ASP A 274 10.78 -16.52 -7.36
CA ASP A 274 10.21 -15.21 -7.07
C ASP A 274 9.34 -15.29 -5.79
N GLU A 275 9.61 -14.42 -4.83
CA GLU A 275 9.06 -14.48 -3.46
C GLU A 275 8.61 -13.13 -2.92
N SER A 276 9.06 -12.05 -3.55
CA SER A 276 8.66 -10.70 -3.23
C SER A 276 7.90 -10.06 -4.39
N LEU A 277 7.02 -9.13 -4.06
CA LEU A 277 6.29 -8.32 -5.03
C LEU A 277 6.99 -6.96 -5.18
N SER A 278 7.28 -6.54 -6.40
CA SER A 278 7.85 -5.23 -6.68
C SER A 278 6.79 -4.14 -6.78
N LEU A 279 7.13 -2.97 -6.24
CA LEU A 279 6.33 -1.75 -6.32
C LEU A 279 7.23 -0.59 -6.73
N GLY A 280 6.82 0.18 -7.73
CA GLY A 280 7.43 1.46 -8.09
C GLY A 280 6.40 2.59 -8.13
N ALA A 281 6.76 3.76 -7.59
CA ALA A 281 5.93 4.97 -7.61
C ALA A 281 6.79 6.24 -7.74
N THR A 282 6.19 7.33 -8.22
CA THR A 282 6.81 8.66 -8.15
C THR A 282 6.34 9.38 -6.89
N LEU A 283 7.28 9.96 -6.14
CA LEU A 283 7.03 10.79 -4.97
C LEU A 283 7.28 12.26 -5.28
N HIS A 284 6.45 13.12 -4.71
CA HIS A 284 6.66 14.56 -4.66
C HIS A 284 6.79 14.99 -3.21
N VAL A 285 7.91 15.59 -2.84
CA VAL A 285 8.22 15.91 -1.44
C VAL A 285 8.58 17.38 -1.24
N THR A 286 8.21 17.92 -0.08
CA THR A 286 8.52 19.30 0.32
C THR A 286 9.27 19.32 1.65
N ARG A 287 10.34 20.10 1.71
CA ARG A 287 11.15 20.26 2.92
C ARG A 287 10.33 20.81 4.08
N VAL A 288 10.42 20.13 5.22
CA VAL A 288 9.84 20.59 6.48
C VAL A 288 10.78 21.63 7.10
N ALA A 289 10.23 22.76 7.54
CA ALA A 289 11.02 23.77 8.24
C ALA A 289 11.55 23.20 9.57
N PRO A 290 12.80 23.52 9.96
CA PRO A 290 13.37 23.07 11.23
C PRO A 290 12.65 23.65 12.46
#